data_AF-A0A2N1RZY7-F1
#
_entry.id   AF-A0A2N1RZY7-F1
#
_cell.length_a   1.000
_cell.length_b   1.000
_cell.length_c   1.000
_cell.angle_alpha   90.00
_cell.angle_beta   90.00
_cell.angle_gamma   90.00
#
_symmetry.space_group_name_H-M   'P 1'
#
loop_
_entity.id
_entity.type
_entity.pdbx_description
1 polymer ?
#
loop_
_entity_poly.entity_id
_entity_poly.type
_entity_poly.pdbx_seq_one_letter_code
_entity_poly.pdbx_strand_id
1 'polypeptide(L)'
;RENGNPTEPWSYPSALPAIKRLIEEHYRFMPYIYQCAIQAALTGAPLDRMLKLEFPDDPSIAEDEVNMLFGDHVLKIMVTEPGMKTAKVYLPMGVMWYDGNTGELYHGGDSVTVRTPCDGSHQWFAMAGCAIPTSRKVGHLTTALFEEVDFLVFPAVDGERESWYREDDGTTELAGGLSNQWKVTVGSDHISCKKVSSEITSGDDRVFRVVSGYAPQGRVIGSFDPDTIREGQEISFSLTSEHIVGERV
;
A
#
# COMPACT_ATOMS: atom_id res chain seq x y z
N ARG A 1 -12.72 -25.35 -20.31
CA ARG A 1 -13.27 -25.31 -18.93
C ARG A 1 -14.53 -26.15 -18.93
N GLU A 2 -14.83 -26.87 -17.84
CA GLU A 2 -15.78 -28.01 -17.84
C GLU A 2 -17.22 -27.67 -18.28
N ASN A 3 -17.70 -26.43 -18.13
CA ASN A 3 -19.15 -26.16 -18.26
C ASN A 3 -19.52 -25.08 -19.29
N GLY A 4 -18.55 -24.40 -19.91
CA GLY A 4 -18.80 -23.33 -20.89
C GLY A 4 -19.51 -22.06 -20.37
N ASN A 5 -19.82 -21.99 -19.07
CA ASN A 5 -20.49 -20.83 -18.49
C ASN A 5 -19.58 -19.59 -18.42
N PRO A 6 -20.11 -18.39 -18.71
CA PRO A 6 -19.40 -17.13 -18.52
C PRO A 6 -19.02 -16.94 -17.04
N THR A 7 -17.77 -16.55 -16.75
CA THR A 7 -17.23 -16.42 -15.38
C THR A 7 -17.01 -14.96 -14.96
N GLU A 8 -17.68 -14.03 -15.62
CA GLU A 8 -17.60 -12.62 -15.28
C GLU A 8 -18.32 -12.34 -13.95
N PRO A 9 -17.92 -11.29 -13.21
CA PRO A 9 -18.49 -11.01 -11.90
C PRO A 9 -20.02 -10.99 -11.84
N TRP A 10 -20.68 -10.45 -12.88
CA TRP A 10 -22.14 -10.34 -12.94
C TRP A 10 -22.86 -11.69 -13.08
N SER A 11 -22.15 -12.75 -13.48
CA SER A 11 -22.69 -14.11 -13.53
C SER A 11 -22.88 -14.72 -12.12
N TYR A 12 -22.41 -14.06 -11.06
CA TYR A 12 -22.51 -14.49 -9.66
C TYR A 12 -23.20 -13.44 -8.76
N PRO A 13 -24.54 -13.27 -8.82
CA PRO A 13 -25.25 -12.21 -8.11
C PRO A 13 -25.02 -12.18 -6.59
N SER A 14 -24.85 -13.35 -5.94
CA SER A 14 -24.61 -13.44 -4.49
C SER A 14 -23.20 -12.98 -4.09
N ALA A 15 -22.21 -13.10 -4.97
CA ALA A 15 -20.83 -12.70 -4.72
C ALA A 15 -20.53 -11.27 -5.20
N LEU A 16 -21.40 -10.70 -6.04
CA LEU A 16 -21.20 -9.40 -6.67
C LEU A 16 -20.85 -8.26 -5.68
N PRO A 17 -21.47 -8.14 -4.48
CA PRO A 17 -21.07 -7.12 -3.51
C PRO A 17 -19.64 -7.28 -2.99
N ALA A 18 -19.20 -8.52 -2.77
CA ALA A 18 -17.84 -8.82 -2.33
C ALA A 18 -16.82 -8.53 -3.43
N ILE A 19 -17.11 -8.95 -4.67
CA ILE A 19 -16.27 -8.69 -5.83
C ILE A 19 -16.14 -7.17 -6.07
N LYS A 20 -17.26 -6.44 -6.00
CA LYS A 20 -17.26 -4.98 -6.14
C LYS A 20 -16.35 -4.32 -5.10
N ARG A 21 -16.46 -4.69 -3.82
CA ARG A 21 -15.60 -4.16 -2.75
C ARG A 21 -14.11 -4.38 -3.02
N LEU A 22 -13.73 -5.58 -3.48
CA LEU A 22 -12.34 -5.89 -3.81
C LEU A 22 -11.83 -5.10 -5.03
N ILE A 23 -12.69 -4.88 -6.03
CA ILE A 23 -12.35 -4.02 -7.17
C ILE A 23 -12.18 -2.57 -6.70
N GLU A 24 -13.10 -2.05 -5.89
CA GLU A 24 -12.99 -0.70 -5.34
C GLU A 24 -11.70 -0.51 -4.55
N GLU A 25 -11.30 -1.53 -3.77
CA GLU A 25 -10.02 -1.53 -3.06
C GLU A 25 -8.81 -1.55 -4.00
N HIS A 26 -8.85 -2.35 -5.07
CA HIS A 26 -7.79 -2.36 -6.06
C HIS A 26 -7.59 -0.98 -6.69
N TYR A 27 -8.68 -0.27 -7.02
CA TYR A 27 -8.60 1.10 -7.52
C TYR A 27 -8.15 2.11 -6.45
N ARG A 28 -8.53 1.89 -5.18
CA ARG A 28 -8.02 2.67 -4.03
C ARG A 28 -6.48 2.58 -3.95
N PHE A 29 -5.92 1.40 -4.17
CA PHE A 29 -4.47 1.16 -4.14
C PHE A 29 -3.76 1.46 -5.46
N MET A 30 -4.44 1.97 -6.49
CA MET A 30 -3.81 2.15 -7.79
C MET A 30 -2.55 3.02 -7.77
N PRO A 31 -2.46 4.14 -7.01
CA PRO A 31 -1.21 4.90 -6.92
C PRO A 31 -0.02 4.06 -6.46
N TYR A 32 -0.21 3.17 -5.47
CA TYR A 32 0.83 2.23 -5.02
C TYR A 32 1.12 1.14 -6.05
N ILE A 33 0.09 0.56 -6.67
CA ILE A 33 0.25 -0.45 -7.73
C ILE A 33 1.06 0.12 -8.90
N TYR A 34 0.75 1.35 -9.30
CA TYR A 34 1.44 2.05 -10.39
C TYR A 34 2.90 2.32 -10.05
N GLN A 35 3.17 2.81 -8.83
CA GLN A 35 4.53 2.97 -8.33
C GLN A 35 5.32 1.64 -8.36
N CYS A 36 4.70 0.54 -7.93
CA CYS A 36 5.33 -0.79 -7.99
C CYS A 36 5.61 -1.23 -9.44
N ALA A 37 4.71 -0.93 -10.38
CA ALA A 37 4.90 -1.22 -11.80
C ALA A 37 6.07 -0.41 -12.40
N ILE A 38 6.20 0.87 -12.04
CA ILE A 38 7.35 1.70 -12.41
C ILE A 38 8.65 1.09 -11.87
N GLN A 39 8.69 0.74 -10.58
CA GLN A 39 9.86 0.13 -9.96
C GLN A 39 10.25 -1.17 -10.67
N ALA A 40 9.26 -2.01 -11.01
CA ALA A 40 9.47 -3.23 -11.77
C ALA A 40 10.07 -2.96 -13.16
N ALA A 41 9.54 -1.97 -13.88
CA ALA A 41 10.06 -1.58 -15.19
C ALA A 41 11.50 -1.05 -15.13
N LEU A 42 11.86 -0.31 -14.08
CA LEU A 42 13.19 0.29 -13.94
C LEU A 42 14.25 -0.66 -13.39
N THR A 43 13.86 -1.58 -12.49
CA THR A 43 14.82 -2.38 -11.70
C THR A 43 14.72 -3.88 -11.97
N GLY A 44 13.63 -4.35 -12.58
CA GLY A 44 13.32 -5.77 -12.74
C GLY A 44 12.74 -6.43 -11.48
N ALA A 45 12.52 -5.70 -10.39
CA ALA A 45 11.88 -6.23 -9.19
C ALA A 45 10.42 -6.64 -9.49
N PRO A 46 9.93 -7.80 -9.02
CA PRO A 46 8.55 -8.18 -9.25
C PRO A 46 7.58 -7.37 -8.37
N LEU A 47 6.32 -7.26 -8.80
CA LEU A 47 5.27 -6.65 -7.98
C LEU A 47 4.91 -7.57 -6.81
N ASP A 48 4.59 -8.84 -7.10
CA ASP A 48 4.43 -9.88 -6.11
C ASP A 48 5.81 -10.49 -5.80
N ARG A 49 6.30 -10.28 -4.58
CA ARG A 49 7.65 -10.67 -4.14
C ARG A 49 7.59 -11.82 -3.15
N MET A 50 8.39 -12.84 -3.43
CA MET A 50 8.48 -14.02 -2.57
C MET A 50 9.16 -13.66 -1.24
N LEU A 51 8.53 -14.01 -0.13
CA LEU A 51 9.06 -13.71 1.21
C LEU A 51 10.45 -14.30 1.43
N LYS A 52 10.74 -15.50 0.89
CA LYS A 52 12.06 -16.14 0.99
C LYS A 52 13.18 -15.34 0.33
N LEU A 53 12.86 -14.48 -0.65
CA LEU A 53 13.85 -13.62 -1.32
C LEU A 53 14.03 -12.29 -0.58
N GLU A 54 12.94 -11.74 -0.04
CA GLU A 54 12.95 -10.45 0.66
C GLU A 54 13.48 -10.57 2.11
N PHE A 55 13.36 -11.75 2.72
CA PHE A 55 13.80 -12.05 4.09
C PHE A 55 14.66 -13.32 4.13
N PRO A 56 15.85 -13.32 3.49
CA PRO A 56 16.68 -14.53 3.35
C PRO A 56 17.24 -15.06 4.68
N ASP A 57 17.32 -14.20 5.69
CA ASP A 57 17.85 -14.53 7.01
C ASP A 57 16.78 -15.07 7.98
N ASP A 58 15.52 -15.17 7.54
CA ASP A 58 14.42 -15.73 8.33
C ASP A 58 14.16 -17.21 7.98
N PRO A 59 14.61 -18.16 8.82
CA PRO A 59 14.43 -19.58 8.54
C PRO A 59 12.97 -20.05 8.62
N SER A 60 12.09 -19.30 9.30
CA SER A 60 10.69 -19.70 9.54
C SER A 60 9.82 -19.50 8.28
N ILE A 61 10.24 -18.65 7.34
CA ILE A 61 9.56 -18.44 6.06
C ILE A 61 9.61 -19.68 5.18
N ALA A 62 10.49 -20.64 5.46
CA ALA A 62 10.55 -21.90 4.74
C ALA A 62 9.16 -22.58 4.62
N GLU A 63 8.31 -22.42 5.64
CA GLU A 63 6.97 -22.99 5.72
C GLU A 63 5.88 -22.15 5.03
N ASP A 64 6.14 -20.88 4.69
CA ASP A 64 5.20 -20.00 3.99
C ASP A 64 5.53 -19.97 2.49
N GLU A 65 4.69 -20.65 1.71
CA GLU A 65 4.82 -20.73 0.25
C GLU A 65 3.77 -19.93 -0.51
N VAL A 66 2.84 -19.28 0.21
CA VAL A 66 1.62 -18.72 -0.40
C VAL A 66 1.52 -17.21 -0.20
N ASN A 67 1.92 -16.70 0.96
CA ASN A 67 1.90 -15.26 1.22
C ASN A 67 3.08 -14.58 0.51
N MET A 68 2.87 -13.33 0.10
CA MET A 68 3.84 -12.56 -0.66
C MET A 68 3.78 -11.10 -0.24
N LEU A 69 4.90 -10.40 -0.40
CA LEU A 69 4.86 -8.95 -0.43
C LEU A 69 4.29 -8.49 -1.78
N PHE A 70 3.50 -7.43 -1.75
CA PHE A 70 3.13 -6.65 -2.91
C PHE A 70 3.90 -5.33 -2.84
N GLY A 71 4.87 -5.15 -3.73
CA GLY A 71 5.86 -4.08 -3.65
C GLY A 71 6.79 -4.24 -2.43
N ASP A 72 7.28 -3.13 -1.91
CA ASP A 72 8.26 -3.10 -0.81
C ASP A 72 7.61 -3.23 0.59
N HIS A 73 6.31 -2.96 0.73
CA HIS A 73 5.73 -2.61 2.03
C HIS A 73 4.49 -3.39 2.46
N VAL A 74 3.77 -4.05 1.53
CA VAL A 74 2.46 -4.66 1.82
C VAL A 74 2.57 -6.18 1.83
N LEU A 75 2.39 -6.82 2.97
CA LEU A 75 2.22 -8.26 3.07
C LEU A 75 0.77 -8.63 2.78
N LYS A 76 0.54 -9.27 1.62
CA LYS A 76 -0.78 -9.69 1.16
C LYS A 76 -1.06 -11.11 1.63
N ILE A 77 -2.18 -11.31 2.33
CA ILE A 77 -2.58 -12.62 2.83
C ILE A 77 -3.42 -13.36 1.80
N MET A 78 -2.96 -14.54 1.41
CA MET A 78 -3.56 -15.37 0.36
C MET A 78 -4.26 -16.58 1.00
N VAL A 79 -5.52 -16.79 0.66
CA VAL A 79 -6.33 -17.93 1.13
C VAL A 79 -6.63 -18.82 -0.05
N THR A 80 -6.00 -19.99 -0.10
CA THR A 80 -6.03 -20.90 -1.26
C THR A 80 -6.89 -22.14 -1.05
N GLU A 81 -7.25 -22.46 0.19
CA GLU A 81 -8.08 -23.62 0.52
C GLU A 81 -9.58 -23.27 0.59
N PRO A 82 -10.47 -24.07 -0.04
CA PRO A 82 -11.90 -23.84 0.01
C PRO A 82 -12.49 -23.91 1.42
N GLY A 83 -13.34 -22.95 1.78
CA GLY A 83 -14.14 -22.99 3.00
C GLY A 83 -13.41 -22.54 4.28
N MET A 84 -12.15 -22.09 4.17
CA MET A 84 -11.39 -21.55 5.29
C MET A 84 -12.07 -20.29 5.86
N LYS A 85 -12.28 -20.28 7.18
CA LYS A 85 -12.85 -19.14 7.92
C LYS A 85 -11.80 -18.31 8.64
N THR A 86 -10.64 -18.90 8.87
CA THR A 86 -9.47 -18.29 9.48
C THR A 86 -8.22 -18.83 8.81
N ALA A 87 -7.16 -18.03 8.75
CA ALA A 87 -5.83 -18.47 8.34
C ALA A 87 -4.81 -18.12 9.43
N LYS A 88 -3.84 -19.01 9.66
CA LYS A 88 -2.65 -18.70 10.45
C LYS A 88 -1.63 -18.08 9.50
N VAL A 89 -1.14 -16.90 9.84
CA VAL A 89 -0.22 -16.10 9.02
C VAL A 89 1.04 -15.87 9.82
N TYR A 90 2.18 -16.16 9.21
CA TYR A 90 3.48 -15.81 9.76
C TYR A 90 3.86 -14.40 9.30
N LEU A 91 4.36 -13.58 10.23
CA LEU A 91 4.87 -12.25 9.95
C LEU A 91 6.41 -12.32 9.92
N PRO A 92 7.07 -12.03 8.79
CA PRO A 92 8.53 -12.15 8.69
C PRO A 92 9.30 -11.38 9.77
N MET A 93 10.37 -11.97 10.30
CA MET A 93 11.21 -11.34 11.32
C MET A 93 12.07 -10.20 10.75
N GLY A 94 12.63 -9.38 11.66
CA GLY A 94 13.54 -8.28 11.31
C GLY A 94 12.85 -6.95 11.02
N VAL A 95 11.51 -6.94 10.91
CA VAL A 95 10.69 -5.73 10.84
C VAL A 95 9.45 -5.88 11.72
N MET A 96 8.86 -4.75 12.09
CA MET A 96 7.57 -4.71 12.79
C MET A 96 6.45 -4.57 11.76
N TRP A 97 5.28 -5.12 12.05
CA TRP A 97 4.15 -5.18 11.12
C TRP A 97 2.92 -4.55 11.72
N TYR A 98 2.30 -3.63 11.00
CA TYR A 98 0.99 -3.12 11.31
C TYR A 98 -0.07 -3.91 10.58
N ASP A 99 -1.15 -4.30 11.25
CA ASP A 99 -2.37 -4.70 10.57
C ASP A 99 -2.93 -3.49 9.80
N GLY A 100 -3.07 -3.62 8.48
CA GLY A 100 -3.47 -2.52 7.62
C GLY A 100 -4.93 -2.07 7.80
N ASN A 101 -5.75 -2.88 8.47
CA ASN A 101 -7.16 -2.60 8.74
C ASN A 101 -7.37 -2.05 10.16
N THR A 102 -6.66 -2.58 11.15
CA THR A 102 -6.87 -2.22 12.58
C THR A 102 -5.82 -1.25 13.11
N GLY A 103 -4.65 -1.17 12.48
CA GLY A 103 -3.49 -0.45 12.97
C GLY A 103 -2.77 -1.14 14.13
N GLU A 104 -3.15 -2.35 14.52
CA GLU A 104 -2.45 -3.09 15.58
C GLU A 104 -1.02 -3.45 15.15
N LEU A 105 -0.07 -3.31 16.06
CA LEU A 105 1.35 -3.53 15.82
C LEU A 105 1.79 -4.91 16.33
N TYR A 106 2.50 -5.64 15.49
CA TYR A 106 2.99 -6.98 15.74
C TYR A 106 4.51 -7.06 15.57
N HIS A 107 5.15 -7.95 16.32
CA HIS A 107 6.58 -8.22 16.15
C HIS A 107 6.77 -9.14 14.94
N GLY A 108 7.81 -8.88 14.15
CA GLY A 108 8.27 -9.85 13.17
C GLY A 108 8.72 -11.13 13.87
N GLY A 109 8.38 -12.28 13.29
CA GLY A 109 8.51 -13.60 13.93
C GLY A 109 7.20 -14.11 14.54
N ASP A 110 6.19 -13.25 14.69
CA ASP A 110 4.89 -13.66 15.23
C ASP A 110 4.08 -14.47 14.21
N SER A 111 3.21 -15.35 14.73
CA SER A 111 2.14 -15.96 13.95
C SER A 111 0.79 -15.45 14.45
N VAL A 112 0.02 -14.84 13.55
CA VAL A 112 -1.28 -14.27 13.85
C VAL A 112 -2.39 -15.11 13.22
N THR A 113 -3.57 -15.15 13.85
CA THR A 113 -4.75 -15.81 13.28
C THR A 113 -5.70 -14.75 12.75
N VAL A 114 -5.92 -14.73 11.44
CA VAL A 114 -6.74 -13.73 10.77
C VAL A 114 -8.04 -14.34 10.27
N ARG A 115 -9.11 -13.55 10.23
CA ARG A 115 -10.40 -13.99 9.69
C ARG A 115 -10.39 -13.88 8.17
N THR A 116 -11.02 -14.85 7.51
CA THR A 116 -11.06 -14.93 6.04
C THR A 116 -12.50 -15.05 5.52
N PRO A 117 -13.39 -14.09 5.82
CA PRO A 117 -14.77 -14.17 5.36
C PRO A 117 -14.87 -13.93 3.84
N CYS A 118 -15.77 -14.64 3.18
CA CYS A 118 -16.06 -14.42 1.76
C CYS A 118 -17.02 -13.24 1.53
N ASP A 119 -16.80 -12.12 2.22
CA ASP A 119 -17.63 -10.91 2.11
C ASP A 119 -16.91 -9.75 1.39
N GLY A 120 -15.69 -9.96 0.91
CA GLY A 120 -14.88 -8.96 0.21
C GLY A 120 -14.02 -8.10 1.14
N SER A 121 -14.05 -8.36 2.45
CA SER A 121 -12.95 -7.92 3.31
C SER A 121 -11.68 -8.72 2.99
N HIS A 122 -10.53 -8.08 3.12
CA HIS A 122 -9.22 -8.65 2.83
C HIS A 122 -8.28 -8.30 3.98
N GLN A 123 -7.31 -9.16 4.23
CA GLN A 123 -6.30 -8.96 5.27
C GLN A 123 -4.96 -8.67 4.63
N TRP A 124 -4.27 -7.69 5.18
CA TRP A 124 -2.91 -7.32 4.78
C TRP A 124 -2.19 -6.68 5.96
N PHE A 125 -0.86 -6.69 5.90
CA PHE A 125 -0.01 -6.02 6.87
C PHE A 125 0.91 -5.03 6.18
N ALA A 126 1.17 -3.91 6.83
CA ALA A 126 2.10 -2.90 6.38
C ALA A 126 3.39 -2.97 7.21
N MET A 127 4.54 -2.88 6.55
CA MET A 127 5.81 -2.75 7.25
C MET A 127 5.86 -1.43 8.04
N ALA A 128 6.34 -1.47 9.28
CA ALA A 128 6.56 -0.25 10.07
C ALA A 128 7.53 0.71 9.36
N GLY A 129 7.23 2.01 9.41
CA GLY A 129 7.99 3.06 8.74
C GLY A 129 7.68 3.24 7.25
N CYS A 130 6.60 2.66 6.73
CA CYS A 130 6.21 2.87 5.33
C CYS A 130 5.13 3.95 5.17
N ALA A 131 5.13 4.58 3.99
CA ALA A 131 4.03 5.37 3.48
C ALA A 131 3.49 4.75 2.18
N ILE A 132 2.22 4.36 2.18
CA ILE A 132 1.58 3.70 1.04
C ILE A 132 0.63 4.68 0.35
N PRO A 133 0.91 5.11 -0.90
CA PRO A 133 0.04 6.03 -1.63
C PRO A 133 -1.23 5.32 -2.11
N THR A 134 -2.39 5.88 -1.75
CA THR A 134 -3.72 5.40 -2.13
C THR A 134 -4.57 6.56 -2.66
N SER A 135 -5.74 6.30 -3.21
CA SER A 135 -6.68 7.33 -3.65
C SER A 135 -8.09 7.04 -3.16
N ARG A 136 -8.82 8.07 -2.75
CA ARG A 136 -10.25 7.95 -2.39
C ARG A 136 -11.15 7.82 -3.63
N LYS A 137 -10.65 8.25 -4.79
CA LYS A 137 -11.41 8.26 -6.04
C LYS A 137 -11.31 6.89 -6.70
N VAL A 138 -12.39 6.13 -6.60
CA VAL A 138 -12.53 4.87 -7.35
C VAL A 138 -13.22 5.15 -8.67
N GLY A 139 -12.55 4.87 -9.79
CA GLY A 139 -13.12 5.11 -11.11
C GLY A 139 -12.19 4.74 -12.25
N HIS A 140 -12.67 4.91 -13.48
CA HIS A 140 -11.87 4.70 -14.68
C HIS A 140 -10.68 5.67 -14.70
N LEU A 141 -9.48 5.14 -14.86
CA LEU A 141 -8.25 5.92 -14.86
C LEU A 141 -7.79 6.17 -16.29
N THR A 142 -7.50 7.42 -16.59
CA THR A 142 -6.98 7.86 -17.89
C THR A 142 -5.57 8.45 -17.79
N THR A 143 -5.04 8.57 -16.57
CA THR A 143 -3.72 9.12 -16.27
C THR A 143 -3.20 8.49 -14.99
N ALA A 144 -1.87 8.52 -14.81
CA ALA A 144 -1.19 8.20 -13.56
C ALA A 144 -0.84 9.45 -12.72
N LEU A 145 -1.30 10.63 -13.15
CA LEU A 145 -1.21 11.88 -12.40
C LEU A 145 -2.48 12.05 -11.56
N PHE A 146 -2.44 11.60 -10.31
CA PHE A 146 -3.63 11.51 -9.47
C PHE A 146 -3.99 12.87 -8.85
N GLU A 147 -5.25 13.29 -8.98
CA GLU A 147 -5.80 14.51 -8.33
C GLU A 147 -5.71 14.42 -6.80
N GLU A 148 -6.05 13.24 -6.25
CA GLU A 148 -6.04 12.98 -4.81
C GLU A 148 -5.19 11.77 -4.48
N VAL A 149 -4.17 11.97 -3.63
CA VAL A 149 -3.34 10.90 -3.08
C VAL A 149 -3.35 10.98 -1.55
N ASP A 150 -3.74 9.90 -0.92
CA ASP A 150 -3.65 9.69 0.51
C ASP A 150 -2.48 8.75 0.80
N PHE A 151 -1.41 9.26 1.40
CA PHE A 151 -0.33 8.45 1.95
C PHE A 151 -0.80 7.84 3.27
N LEU A 152 -1.08 6.54 3.27
CA LEU A 152 -1.31 5.76 4.48
C LEU A 152 0.02 5.57 5.19
N VAL A 153 0.17 6.19 6.35
CA VAL A 153 1.42 6.20 7.12
C VAL A 153 1.36 5.21 8.26
N PHE A 154 2.36 4.35 8.30
CA PHE A 154 2.63 3.41 9.37
C PHE A 154 3.94 3.83 10.05
N PRO A 155 3.90 4.41 11.26
CA PRO A 155 5.09 4.97 11.91
C PRO A 155 6.24 3.97 12.03
N ALA A 156 7.47 4.46 12.04
CA ALA A 156 8.62 3.62 12.38
C ALA A 156 8.63 3.32 13.88
N VAL A 157 9.16 2.16 14.26
CA VAL A 157 9.39 1.82 15.67
C VAL A 157 10.75 2.34 16.13
N ASP A 158 11.76 2.20 15.26
CA ASP A 158 13.09 2.77 15.41
C ASP A 158 13.54 3.49 14.13
N GLY A 159 14.34 4.55 14.31
CA GLY A 159 14.88 5.33 13.19
C GLY A 159 13.81 5.90 12.26
N GLU A 160 14.17 5.94 10.98
CA GLU A 160 13.36 6.44 9.88
C GLU A 160 13.48 5.48 8.70
N ARG A 161 12.41 5.38 7.91
CA ARG A 161 12.39 4.61 6.67
C ARG A 161 11.83 5.45 5.54
N GLU A 162 12.20 5.09 4.32
CA GLU A 162 11.84 5.81 3.11
C GLU A 162 10.88 4.98 2.25
N SER A 163 9.84 5.63 1.74
CA SER A 163 8.97 5.13 0.69
C SER A 163 9.04 6.09 -0.51
N TRP A 164 8.94 5.53 -1.71
CA TRP A 164 8.97 6.30 -2.95
C TRP A 164 7.59 6.33 -3.60
N TYR A 165 7.27 7.45 -4.21
CA TYR A 165 6.08 7.60 -5.03
C TYR A 165 6.40 8.40 -6.30
N ARG A 166 6.12 7.81 -7.45
CA ARG A 166 6.25 8.42 -8.77
C ARG A 166 4.89 8.45 -9.45
N GLU A 167 4.65 9.57 -10.13
CA GLU A 167 3.51 9.79 -11.01
C GLU A 167 3.99 10.38 -12.33
N ASP A 168 3.32 10.00 -13.42
CA ASP A 168 3.56 10.52 -14.76
C ASP A 168 2.20 10.68 -15.50
N ASP A 169 2.23 10.92 -16.81
CA ASP A 169 0.99 11.08 -17.59
C ASP A 169 0.20 9.76 -17.78
N GLY A 170 0.80 8.60 -17.46
CA GLY A 170 0.20 7.26 -17.60
C GLY A 170 0.18 6.69 -19.03
N THR A 171 0.78 7.38 -20.01
CA THR A 171 0.68 7.04 -21.44
C THR A 171 2.00 7.07 -22.20
N THR A 172 2.90 8.00 -21.87
CA THR A 172 4.21 8.15 -22.51
C THR A 172 5.14 7.04 -22.04
N GLU A 173 6.01 6.53 -22.93
CA GLU A 173 7.00 5.54 -22.54
C GLU A 173 7.93 6.08 -21.44
N LEU A 174 8.16 5.25 -20.40
CA LEU A 174 8.84 5.65 -19.17
C LEU A 174 10.24 6.26 -19.40
N ALA A 175 10.98 5.81 -20.40
CA ALA A 175 12.33 6.30 -20.70
C ALA A 175 12.38 7.75 -21.22
N GLY A 176 11.26 8.24 -21.78
CA GLY A 176 11.12 9.61 -22.29
C GLY A 176 10.03 10.43 -21.60
N GLY A 177 9.33 9.83 -20.64
CA GLY A 177 8.24 10.46 -19.90
C GLY A 177 8.74 11.42 -18.84
N LEU A 178 8.05 12.56 -18.73
CA LEU A 178 8.19 13.47 -17.59
C LEU A 178 7.46 12.89 -16.38
N SER A 179 8.06 13.02 -15.20
CA SER A 179 7.47 12.48 -13.98
C SER A 179 7.66 13.41 -12.79
N ASN A 180 6.77 13.28 -11.81
CA ASN A 180 7.04 13.79 -10.48
C ASN A 180 7.52 12.64 -9.60
N GLN A 181 8.50 12.91 -8.75
CA GLN A 181 9.01 11.94 -7.79
C GLN A 181 8.98 12.51 -6.39
N TRP A 182 8.51 11.69 -5.47
CA TRP A 182 8.40 12.00 -4.06
C TRP A 182 9.15 10.95 -3.25
N LYS A 183 9.94 11.44 -2.31
CA LYS A 183 10.53 10.62 -1.25
C LYS A 183 9.81 10.95 0.04
N VAL A 184 9.20 9.94 0.64
CA VAL A 184 8.45 10.06 1.89
C VAL A 184 9.25 9.38 2.99
N THR A 185 9.71 10.17 3.96
CA THR A 185 10.47 9.66 5.11
C THR A 185 9.54 9.57 6.30
N VAL A 186 9.45 8.39 6.92
CA VAL A 186 8.57 8.12 8.06
C VAL A 186 9.40 7.71 9.26
N GLY A 187 9.35 8.53 10.31
CA GLY A 187 9.91 8.21 11.62
C GLY A 187 8.83 7.76 12.61
N SER A 188 9.20 7.70 13.89
CA SER A 188 8.26 7.34 14.96
C SER A 188 7.28 8.46 15.34
N ASP A 189 7.67 9.71 15.13
CA ASP A 189 6.96 10.91 15.61
C ASP A 189 6.85 12.00 14.52
N HIS A 190 7.30 11.71 13.30
CA HIS A 190 7.29 12.65 12.20
C HIS A 190 7.21 11.92 10.85
N ILE A 191 6.81 12.70 9.85
CA ILE A 191 6.87 12.32 8.45
C ILE A 191 7.31 13.53 7.66
N SER A 192 8.13 13.33 6.63
CA SER A 192 8.44 14.33 5.62
C SER A 192 8.14 13.83 4.21
N CYS A 193 7.67 14.72 3.35
CA CYS A 193 7.44 14.48 1.93
C CYS A 193 8.32 15.44 1.14
N LYS A 194 9.37 14.92 0.51
CA LYS A 194 10.30 15.70 -0.31
C LYS A 194 10.00 15.50 -1.80
N LYS A 195 9.81 16.60 -2.53
CA LYS A 195 9.71 16.59 -3.99
C LYS A 195 11.12 16.41 -4.57
N VAL A 196 11.41 15.24 -5.11
CA VAL A 196 12.71 14.90 -5.69
C VAL A 196 12.79 15.31 -7.16
N SER A 197 11.66 15.29 -7.87
CA SER A 197 11.55 15.74 -9.26
C SER A 197 10.17 16.35 -9.47
N SER A 198 10.11 17.44 -10.23
CA SER A 198 8.90 18.23 -10.47
C SER A 198 8.77 18.63 -11.95
N GLU A 199 8.35 17.70 -12.80
CA GLU A 199 8.33 17.90 -14.25
C GLU A 199 6.92 18.09 -14.83
N ILE A 200 5.88 17.67 -14.10
CA ILE A 200 4.49 17.73 -14.55
C ILE A 200 3.60 18.36 -13.49
N THR A 201 2.57 19.06 -13.95
CA THR A 201 1.50 19.66 -13.15
C THR A 201 0.18 19.34 -13.84
N SER A 202 -0.89 19.06 -13.08
CA SER A 202 -2.16 18.73 -13.75
C SER A 202 -2.90 19.98 -14.25
N GLY A 203 -2.63 21.13 -13.63
CA GLY A 203 -3.40 22.36 -13.86
C GLY A 203 -4.78 22.36 -13.20
N ASP A 204 -5.10 21.31 -12.42
CA ASP A 204 -6.30 21.16 -11.62
C ASP A 204 -5.99 21.34 -10.11
N ASP A 205 -7.03 21.44 -9.29
CA ASP A 205 -6.90 21.44 -7.83
C ASP A 205 -6.51 20.03 -7.34
N ARG A 206 -5.23 19.84 -7.01
CA ARG A 206 -4.71 18.57 -6.49
C ARG A 206 -4.53 18.63 -4.98
N VAL A 207 -4.66 17.48 -4.32
CA VAL A 207 -4.45 17.38 -2.87
C VAL A 207 -3.80 16.07 -2.49
N PHE A 208 -2.64 16.19 -1.85
CA PHE A 208 -1.98 15.08 -1.18
C PHE A 208 -2.27 15.17 0.31
N ARG A 209 -2.57 14.02 0.92
CA ARG A 209 -2.88 13.91 2.34
C ARG A 209 -1.96 12.90 2.99
N VAL A 210 -1.58 13.21 4.22
CA VAL A 210 -0.96 12.27 5.14
C VAL A 210 -2.07 11.74 6.04
N VAL A 211 -2.26 10.42 6.05
CA VAL A 211 -3.36 9.75 6.74
C VAL A 211 -2.80 8.65 7.63
N SER A 212 -3.30 8.52 8.87
CA SER A 212 -2.92 7.38 9.71
C SER A 212 -3.37 6.06 9.06
N GLY A 213 -2.51 5.04 9.05
CA GLY A 213 -2.58 3.91 8.11
C GLY A 213 -3.84 3.03 8.10
N TYR A 214 -4.71 3.09 9.10
CA TYR A 214 -5.88 2.19 9.21
C TYR A 214 -7.16 2.81 8.61
N ALA A 215 -7.42 2.59 7.32
CA ALA A 215 -8.68 3.00 6.67
C ALA A 215 -9.83 2.01 6.97
N PRO A 216 -11.11 2.43 7.04
CA PRO A 216 -11.67 3.73 6.68
C PRO A 216 -11.62 4.78 7.82
N GLN A 217 -10.90 4.51 8.91
CA GLN A 217 -10.87 5.31 10.15
C GLN A 217 -9.61 6.20 10.26
N GLY A 218 -8.75 6.17 9.25
CA GLY A 218 -7.50 6.92 9.21
C GLY A 218 -7.74 8.42 9.31
N ARG A 219 -7.16 9.05 10.32
CA ARG A 219 -7.26 10.49 10.55
C ARG A 219 -6.31 11.20 9.61
N VAL A 220 -6.81 12.24 8.93
CA VAL A 220 -5.96 13.14 8.15
C VAL A 220 -5.09 13.91 9.14
N ILE A 221 -3.77 13.69 9.05
CA ILE A 221 -2.75 14.37 9.86
C ILE A 221 -2.44 15.73 9.24
N GLY A 222 -2.39 15.79 7.92
CA GLY A 222 -2.16 17.01 7.16
C GLY A 222 -2.41 16.83 5.68
N SER A 223 -2.42 17.94 4.96
CA SER A 223 -2.59 17.95 3.50
C SER A 223 -1.85 19.10 2.86
N PHE A 224 -1.49 18.94 1.60
CA PHE A 224 -0.81 19.96 0.81
C PHE A 224 -1.15 19.81 -0.67
N ASP A 225 -1.00 20.89 -1.42
CA ASP A 225 -1.09 20.87 -2.88
C ASP A 225 0.28 20.43 -3.46
N PRO A 226 0.36 19.27 -4.14
CA PRO A 226 1.62 18.73 -4.68
C PRO A 226 2.24 19.57 -5.80
N ASP A 227 1.47 20.43 -6.46
CA ASP A 227 1.92 21.24 -7.59
C ASP A 227 2.52 22.58 -7.11
N THR A 228 2.28 22.97 -5.85
CA THR A 228 2.93 24.14 -5.23
C THR A 228 4.35 23.87 -4.73
N ILE A 229 4.74 22.60 -4.64
CA ILE A 229 6.01 22.15 -4.06
C ILE A 229 7.03 21.95 -5.15
N ARG A 230 8.12 22.72 -5.07
CA ARG A 230 9.19 22.70 -6.05
C ARG A 230 10.18 21.58 -5.75
N GLU A 231 10.91 21.18 -6.79
CA GLU A 231 12.01 20.24 -6.65
C GLU A 231 12.98 20.65 -5.53
N GLY A 232 13.36 19.67 -4.70
CA GLY A 232 14.22 19.84 -3.53
C GLY A 232 13.49 20.29 -2.27
N GLN A 233 12.26 20.82 -2.35
CA GLN A 233 11.48 21.23 -1.18
C GLN A 233 10.88 20.03 -0.44
N GLU A 234 10.70 20.22 0.86
CA GLU A 234 10.17 19.22 1.77
C GLU A 234 9.08 19.85 2.66
N ILE A 235 8.04 19.08 2.91
CA ILE A 235 7.00 19.40 3.91
C ILE A 235 7.04 18.31 4.97
N SER A 236 6.88 18.70 6.23
CA SER A 236 6.88 17.76 7.35
C SER A 236 5.63 17.90 8.22
N PHE A 237 5.22 16.79 8.82
CA PHE A 237 4.11 16.71 9.77
C PHE A 237 4.56 15.93 11.01
N SER A 238 4.00 16.27 12.17
CA SER A 238 4.23 15.52 13.41
C SER A 238 3.20 14.40 13.59
N LEU A 239 3.69 13.22 13.96
CA LEU A 239 2.87 12.08 14.38
C LEU A 239 2.77 12.12 15.91
N THR A 240 1.55 12.16 16.43
CA THR A 240 1.30 12.13 17.88
C THR A 240 0.78 10.76 18.27
N SER A 241 0.77 10.44 19.56
CA SER A 241 0.19 9.19 20.06
C SER A 241 -1.29 9.02 19.68
N GLU A 242 -2.02 10.09 19.39
CA GLU A 242 -3.41 10.00 18.90
C GLU A 242 -3.51 9.52 17.44
N HIS A 243 -2.42 9.59 16.69
CA HIS A 243 -2.32 9.14 15.29
C HIS A 243 -1.82 7.69 15.19
N ILE A 244 -1.36 7.10 16.30
CA ILE A 244 -0.76 5.78 16.39
C ILE A 244 -1.72 4.90 17.19
N VAL A 245 -2.46 4.04 16.50
CA VAL A 245 -3.27 2.99 17.15
C VAL A 245 -2.40 1.74 17.28
N GLY A 246 -2.58 0.98 18.35
CA GLY A 246 -1.74 -0.15 18.75
C GLY A 246 -0.85 0.22 19.94
N GLU A 247 -1.16 -0.34 21.12
CA GLU A 247 -0.22 -0.25 22.25
C GLU A 247 1.13 -0.84 21.80
N ARG A 248 2.23 -0.16 22.15
CA ARG A 248 3.57 -0.75 22.02
C ARG A 248 3.60 -1.99 22.93
N VAL A 249 3.48 -3.18 22.35
CA VAL A 249 3.65 -4.45 23.07
C VAL A 249 5.14 -4.67 23.36
#